data_AF-A0A3R9NBN9-F1
#
_entry.id   AF-A0A3R9NBN9-F1
#
_cell.length_a   1.000
_cell.length_b   1.000
_cell.length_c   1.000
_cell.angle_alpha   90.00
_cell.angle_beta   90.00
_cell.angle_gamma   90.00
#
_symmetry.space_group_name_H-M   'P 1'
#
loop_
_entity.id
_entity.type
_entity.pdbx_description
1 polymer ?
#
loop_
_entity_poly.entity_id
_entity_poly.type
_entity_poly.pdbx_seq_one_letter_code
_entity_poly.pdbx_strand_id
1 'polypeptide(L)'
;MAFAIIRVTKIASREQAQSAAHHNYRTQDTPNADPALRHLNQELINHEQRSYWDLANERIAELQLPRLRKDAVRVVEVLLTASEEKFPKDPATGQRADIRGSQWVKDNLDFLQKRYGAQNVIGCMLHQDESTPHLHAMVVPITQEQRLHKGEKVGAAERLSARDLFSPVALRQLQTDYAQVMAPYGLKRGVMYSTAVHEDVRRYYGAQKTSQQELAELTKPLTHVPFQLLAMKALERVSPQAYLEREQARLNEHAAQQVAAVNAKLAQVSTIATANTLAQERVRILEKQLATSKEHEQRLAAQLAQNTQVLAEKEKALSNVQGQYHRLIVRTLQGEELNANQTEFGSKQQARSRQRAEHLITTALRGAVTDAKQVKEMLDQQGYKLFRNKEGILILRESETAVQLTVVSLRINGQPLKEQMKQAVERTKREQLQEQLQQKRLEVARHPHAMHATITVQEAGKAERIATVLEKAGASVWKAAVLPDKRTALSVSYVFDWTTVESINTVFRQARQAEGVEVQEDYTHCNRREGAVRMIEREREPKGMDRGISM
;
A
#
# COMPACT_ATOMS: atom_id res chain seq x y z
N MET A 1 17.00 -5.21 -30.30
CA MET A 1 17.30 -5.12 -28.84
C MET A 1 15.96 -5.14 -28.14
N ALA A 2 15.77 -5.97 -27.11
CA ALA A 2 14.46 -6.11 -26.47
C ALA A 2 14.30 -5.18 -25.25
N PHE A 3 13.12 -4.58 -25.11
CA PHE A 3 12.77 -3.69 -24.01
C PHE A 3 11.72 -4.32 -23.09
N ALA A 4 11.80 -3.98 -21.80
CA ALA A 4 10.74 -4.24 -20.84
C ALA A 4 9.63 -3.20 -21.02
N ILE A 5 8.39 -3.65 -21.17
CA ILE A 5 7.23 -2.78 -21.42
C ILE A 5 6.23 -2.94 -20.28
N ILE A 6 5.97 -1.86 -19.56
CA ILE A 6 4.91 -1.77 -18.55
C ILE A 6 4.05 -0.54 -18.83
N ARG A 7 2.73 -0.68 -18.77
CA ARG A 7 1.76 0.40 -18.97
C ARG A 7 0.64 0.30 -17.96
N VAL A 8 0.05 1.42 -17.59
CA VAL A 8 -1.13 1.43 -16.73
C VAL A 8 -2.31 2.12 -17.40
N THR A 9 -3.52 1.63 -17.15
CA THR A 9 -4.78 2.25 -17.57
C THR A 9 -5.74 2.31 -16.39
N LYS A 10 -6.39 3.46 -16.21
CA LYS A 10 -7.33 3.66 -15.10
C LYS A 10 -8.70 3.11 -15.48
N ILE A 11 -9.29 2.33 -14.59
CA ILE A 11 -10.65 1.82 -14.68
C ILE A 11 -11.47 2.52 -13.59
N ALA A 12 -12.29 3.47 -14.01
CA ALA A 12 -13.05 4.38 -13.15
C ALA A 12 -14.54 4.04 -13.06
N SER A 13 -15.04 3.11 -13.88
CA SER A 13 -16.46 2.71 -13.87
C SER A 13 -16.63 1.20 -13.96
N ARG A 14 -17.84 0.73 -13.59
CA ARG A 14 -18.21 -0.68 -13.66
C ARG A 14 -18.19 -1.21 -15.10
N GLU A 15 -18.62 -0.39 -16.04
CA GLU A 15 -18.67 -0.71 -17.47
C GLU A 15 -17.26 -0.89 -18.03
N GLN A 16 -16.31 -0.03 -17.64
CA GLN A 16 -14.91 -0.18 -18.01
C GLN A 16 -14.31 -1.47 -17.43
N ALA A 17 -14.60 -1.79 -16.17
CA ALA A 17 -14.15 -3.03 -15.54
C ALA A 17 -14.75 -4.26 -16.22
N GLN A 18 -16.03 -4.21 -16.59
CA GLN A 18 -16.70 -5.28 -17.32
C GLN A 18 -16.13 -5.45 -18.72
N SER A 19 -15.86 -4.36 -19.45
CA SER A 19 -15.19 -4.41 -20.75
C SER A 19 -13.80 -5.04 -20.66
N ALA A 20 -13.03 -4.71 -19.61
CA ALA A 20 -11.72 -5.31 -19.36
C ALA A 20 -11.85 -6.81 -19.03
N ALA A 21 -12.86 -7.20 -18.24
CA ALA A 21 -13.16 -8.61 -17.97
C ALA A 21 -13.52 -9.37 -19.25
N HIS A 22 -14.40 -8.81 -20.09
CA HIS A 22 -14.78 -9.47 -21.35
C HIS A 22 -13.59 -9.66 -22.30
N HIS A 23 -12.69 -8.68 -22.37
CA HIS A 23 -11.45 -8.80 -23.11
C HIS A 23 -10.55 -9.88 -22.52
N ASN A 24 -10.30 -9.84 -21.21
CA ASN A 24 -9.34 -10.71 -20.54
C ASN A 24 -9.79 -12.17 -20.53
N TYR A 25 -11.09 -12.41 -20.35
CA TYR A 25 -11.70 -13.74 -20.34
C TYR A 25 -12.17 -14.21 -21.71
N ARG A 26 -11.97 -13.39 -22.76
CA ARG A 26 -12.36 -13.69 -24.15
C ARG A 26 -13.85 -14.07 -24.25
N THR A 27 -14.71 -13.31 -23.56
CA THR A 27 -16.17 -13.42 -23.67
C THR A 27 -16.75 -12.47 -24.73
N GLN A 28 -15.91 -11.65 -25.35
CA GLN A 28 -16.22 -10.85 -26.53
C GLN A 28 -15.26 -11.20 -27.66
N ASP A 29 -15.70 -10.97 -28.90
CA ASP A 29 -14.83 -11.09 -30.06
C ASP A 29 -13.66 -10.11 -29.98
N THR A 30 -12.45 -10.61 -30.22
CA THR A 30 -11.19 -9.86 -30.12
C THR A 30 -10.42 -10.08 -31.41
N PRO A 31 -10.54 -9.17 -32.40
CA PRO A 31 -10.09 -9.43 -33.78
C PRO A 31 -8.59 -9.72 -33.97
N ASN A 32 -7.75 -9.34 -33.00
CA ASN A 32 -6.30 -9.55 -33.02
C ASN A 32 -5.85 -10.78 -32.22
N ALA A 33 -6.79 -11.53 -31.64
CA ALA A 33 -6.53 -12.79 -30.94
C ALA A 33 -6.86 -13.98 -31.85
N ASP A 34 -5.99 -14.99 -31.86
CA ASP A 34 -6.19 -16.25 -32.55
C ASP A 34 -6.98 -17.23 -31.65
N PRO A 35 -8.24 -17.57 -31.99
CA PRO A 35 -9.06 -18.48 -31.19
C PRO A 35 -8.43 -19.87 -31.00
N ALA A 36 -7.59 -20.33 -31.94
CA ALA A 36 -6.93 -21.63 -31.83
C ALA A 36 -5.90 -21.66 -30.69
N LEU A 37 -5.32 -20.51 -30.35
CA LEU A 37 -4.30 -20.36 -29.30
C LEU A 37 -4.89 -19.99 -27.94
N ARG A 38 -6.21 -19.76 -27.83
CA ARG A 38 -6.89 -19.36 -26.58
C ARG A 38 -6.56 -20.28 -25.39
N HIS A 39 -6.37 -21.57 -25.64
CA HIS A 39 -6.03 -22.58 -24.63
C HIS A 39 -4.65 -22.38 -23.98
N LEU A 40 -3.78 -21.53 -24.57
CA LEU A 40 -2.49 -21.13 -24.03
C LEU A 40 -2.59 -19.92 -23.09
N ASN A 41 -3.73 -19.21 -23.07
CA ASN A 41 -3.97 -18.18 -22.08
C ASN A 41 -4.08 -18.80 -20.68
N GLN A 42 -3.67 -18.07 -19.65
CA GLN A 42 -3.66 -18.59 -18.28
C GLN A 42 -4.10 -17.53 -17.29
N GLU A 43 -5.11 -17.86 -16.50
CA GLU A 43 -5.50 -17.07 -15.34
C GLU A 43 -4.57 -17.39 -14.17
N LEU A 44 -3.90 -16.38 -13.64
CA LEU A 44 -2.92 -16.48 -12.54
C LEU A 44 -3.53 -16.05 -11.21
N ILE A 45 -4.51 -15.15 -11.24
CA ILE A 45 -5.32 -14.70 -10.09
C ILE A 45 -6.76 -14.54 -10.59
N ASN A 46 -7.72 -14.86 -9.72
CA ASN A 46 -9.17 -14.79 -9.95
C ASN A 46 -9.78 -15.96 -10.76
N HIS A 47 -9.32 -17.20 -10.56
CA HIS A 47 -9.75 -18.38 -11.34
C HIS A 47 -11.28 -18.62 -11.47
N GLU A 48 -12.08 -18.02 -10.60
CA GLU A 48 -13.56 -18.03 -10.67
C GLU A 48 -14.14 -16.98 -11.64
N GLN A 49 -13.29 -16.18 -12.29
CA GLN A 49 -13.62 -15.09 -13.21
C GLN A 49 -14.62 -14.09 -12.63
N ARG A 50 -14.50 -13.80 -11.32
CA ARG A 50 -15.37 -12.85 -10.64
C ARG A 50 -15.18 -11.45 -11.22
N SER A 51 -16.24 -10.65 -11.16
CA SER A 51 -16.22 -9.25 -11.59
C SER A 51 -15.10 -8.45 -10.91
N TYR A 52 -14.19 -7.88 -11.71
CA TYR A 52 -13.10 -7.04 -11.20
C TYR A 52 -13.63 -5.84 -10.39
N TRP A 53 -14.82 -5.33 -10.75
CA TRP A 53 -15.44 -4.23 -10.02
C TRP A 53 -15.89 -4.66 -8.63
N ASP A 54 -16.46 -5.85 -8.52
CA ASP A 54 -16.98 -6.37 -7.24
C ASP A 54 -15.84 -6.78 -6.32
N LEU A 55 -14.81 -7.44 -6.85
CA LEU A 55 -13.56 -7.72 -6.12
C LEU A 55 -12.88 -6.45 -5.59
N ALA A 56 -12.82 -5.39 -6.41
CA ALA A 56 -12.28 -4.11 -5.96
C ALA A 56 -13.13 -3.51 -4.83
N ASN A 57 -14.46 -3.62 -4.91
CA ASN A 57 -15.36 -3.10 -3.88
C ASN A 57 -15.25 -3.87 -2.57
N GLU A 58 -15.12 -5.20 -2.64
CA GLU A 58 -14.86 -6.06 -1.48
C GLU A 58 -13.55 -5.65 -0.82
N ARG A 59 -12.47 -5.56 -1.59
CA ARG A 59 -11.16 -5.14 -1.08
C ARG A 59 -11.20 -3.75 -0.45
N ILE A 60 -11.93 -2.80 -1.06
CA ILE A 60 -12.12 -1.45 -0.51
C ILE A 60 -12.93 -1.50 0.80
N ALA A 61 -13.96 -2.34 0.87
CA ALA A 61 -14.83 -2.47 2.03
C ALA A 61 -14.11 -3.09 3.24
N GLU A 62 -13.22 -4.07 3.01
CA GLU A 62 -12.37 -4.68 4.05
C GLU A 62 -11.55 -3.64 4.82
N LEU A 63 -11.12 -2.57 4.13
CA LEU A 63 -10.30 -1.51 4.71
C LEU A 63 -11.10 -0.45 5.46
N GLN A 64 -12.44 -0.55 5.47
CA GLN A 64 -13.34 0.38 6.15
C GLN A 64 -13.05 1.86 5.82
N LEU A 65 -12.69 2.13 4.56
CA LEU A 65 -12.31 3.48 4.13
C LEU A 65 -13.50 4.45 4.22
N PRO A 66 -13.24 5.75 4.46
CA PRO A 66 -14.27 6.78 4.36
C PRO A 66 -14.95 6.79 2.99
N ARG A 67 -16.17 7.35 2.93
CA ARG A 67 -16.98 7.41 1.71
C ARG A 67 -16.16 7.93 0.52
N LEU A 68 -16.01 7.09 -0.50
CA LEU A 68 -15.26 7.42 -1.70
C LEU A 68 -15.99 8.47 -2.56
N ARG A 69 -15.21 9.29 -3.28
CA ARG A 69 -15.73 10.14 -4.36
C ARG A 69 -16.37 9.28 -5.45
N LYS A 70 -17.41 9.80 -6.11
CA LYS A 70 -18.18 9.08 -7.14
C LYS A 70 -17.33 8.59 -8.33
N ASP A 71 -16.30 9.34 -8.65
CA ASP A 71 -15.35 9.12 -9.75
C ASP A 71 -13.99 8.63 -9.25
N ALA A 72 -13.97 7.95 -8.09
CA ALA A 72 -12.77 7.32 -7.57
C ALA A 72 -12.35 6.18 -8.51
N VAL A 73 -11.08 6.20 -8.94
CA VAL A 73 -10.49 5.08 -9.68
C VAL A 73 -10.35 3.91 -8.71
N ARG A 74 -11.15 2.85 -8.93
CA ARG A 74 -11.18 1.66 -8.07
C ARG A 74 -10.20 0.58 -8.52
N VAL A 75 -9.92 0.54 -9.83
CA VAL A 75 -9.00 -0.43 -10.42
C VAL A 75 -8.05 0.28 -11.38
N VAL A 76 -6.80 -0.16 -11.39
CA VAL A 76 -5.80 0.19 -12.39
C VAL A 76 -5.35 -1.09 -13.05
N GLU A 77 -5.55 -1.18 -14.36
CA GLU A 77 -5.02 -2.27 -15.16
C GLU A 77 -3.54 -1.99 -15.45
N VAL A 78 -2.68 -2.96 -15.17
CA VAL A 78 -1.25 -2.93 -15.47
C VAL A 78 -0.98 -3.96 -16.56
N LEU A 79 -0.54 -3.48 -17.72
CA LEU A 79 -0.07 -4.32 -18.82
C LEU A 79 1.44 -4.54 -18.69
N LEU A 80 1.88 -5.79 -18.74
CA LEU A 80 3.30 -6.17 -18.68
C LEU A 80 3.65 -7.06 -19.87
N THR A 81 4.68 -6.68 -20.63
CA THR A 81 5.17 -7.43 -21.79
C THR A 81 6.63 -7.07 -22.08
N ALA A 82 7.14 -7.57 -23.20
CA ALA A 82 8.44 -7.23 -23.75
C ALA A 82 8.34 -6.99 -25.26
N SER A 83 9.39 -6.42 -25.85
CA SER A 83 9.49 -6.32 -27.31
C SER A 83 9.40 -7.69 -27.98
N GLU A 84 8.88 -7.74 -29.20
CA GLU A 84 8.59 -8.99 -29.93
C GLU A 84 9.82 -9.91 -30.05
N GLU A 85 11.02 -9.33 -30.15
CA GLU A 85 12.28 -10.09 -30.26
C GLU A 85 12.55 -10.97 -29.03
N LYS A 86 11.89 -10.72 -27.89
CA LYS A 86 11.99 -11.57 -26.69
C LYS A 86 11.27 -12.91 -26.86
N PHE A 87 10.28 -12.97 -27.74
CA PHE A 87 9.39 -14.10 -27.88
C PHE A 87 9.42 -14.67 -29.30
N PRO A 88 10.58 -15.04 -29.87
CA PRO A 88 10.68 -15.42 -31.28
C PRO A 88 9.67 -16.52 -31.66
N LYS A 89 9.14 -16.44 -32.89
CA LYS A 89 8.34 -17.51 -33.47
C LYS A 89 9.26 -18.65 -33.89
N ASP A 90 8.82 -19.87 -33.66
CA ASP A 90 9.45 -21.08 -34.17
C ASP A 90 9.37 -21.07 -35.71
N PRO A 91 10.49 -21.24 -36.43
CA PRO A 91 10.49 -21.19 -37.89
C PRO A 91 9.68 -22.29 -38.58
N ALA A 92 9.49 -23.45 -37.94
CA ALA A 92 8.79 -24.59 -38.52
C ALA A 92 7.28 -24.51 -38.27
N THR A 93 6.86 -24.08 -37.09
CA THR A 93 5.43 -24.01 -36.72
C THR A 93 4.82 -22.62 -36.89
N GLY A 94 5.66 -21.57 -36.96
CA GLY A 94 5.23 -20.17 -36.96
C GLY A 94 4.65 -19.67 -35.63
N GLN A 95 4.66 -20.51 -34.59
CA GLN A 95 4.10 -20.22 -33.27
C GLN A 95 5.17 -19.80 -32.27
N ARG A 96 4.80 -19.03 -31.25
CA ARG A 96 5.70 -18.69 -30.15
C ARG A 96 5.72 -19.82 -29.13
N ALA A 97 6.82 -19.96 -28.40
CA ALA A 97 6.91 -20.91 -27.30
C ALA A 97 5.84 -20.61 -26.22
N ASP A 98 5.20 -21.64 -25.70
CA ASP A 98 4.30 -21.52 -24.55
C ASP A 98 5.09 -21.14 -23.30
N ILE A 99 4.79 -19.98 -22.73
CA ILE A 99 5.48 -19.44 -21.55
C ILE A 99 4.72 -19.64 -20.24
N ARG A 100 3.62 -20.42 -20.23
CA ARG A 100 2.92 -20.79 -18.99
C ARG A 100 3.88 -21.42 -17.99
N GLY A 101 3.80 -20.98 -16.75
CA GLY A 101 4.68 -21.46 -15.66
C GLY A 101 6.15 -21.05 -15.75
N SER A 102 6.56 -20.28 -16.77
CA SER A 102 7.92 -19.76 -16.90
C SER A 102 8.29 -18.83 -15.75
N GLN A 103 9.60 -18.68 -15.50
CA GLN A 103 10.09 -17.76 -14.47
C GLN A 103 9.72 -16.31 -14.78
N TRP A 104 9.66 -15.93 -16.07
CA TRP A 104 9.27 -14.57 -16.48
C TRP A 104 7.85 -14.24 -16.02
N VAL A 105 6.91 -15.17 -16.16
CA VAL A 105 5.52 -14.98 -15.70
C VAL A 105 5.46 -14.86 -14.17
N LYS A 106 6.20 -15.71 -13.45
CA LYS A 106 6.28 -15.68 -11.98
C LYS A 106 6.87 -14.37 -11.47
N ASP A 107 7.99 -13.92 -12.04
CA ASP A 107 8.66 -12.69 -11.61
C ASP A 107 7.81 -11.44 -11.88
N ASN A 108 7.01 -11.43 -12.95
CA ASN A 108 6.05 -10.36 -13.20
C ASN A 108 4.95 -10.32 -12.14
N LEU A 109 4.39 -11.48 -11.78
CA LEU A 109 3.38 -11.58 -10.72
C LEU A 109 3.95 -11.15 -9.36
N ASP A 110 5.13 -11.66 -9.01
CA ASP A 110 5.87 -11.31 -7.81
C ASP A 110 6.15 -9.81 -7.72
N PHE A 111 6.57 -9.19 -8.83
CA PHE A 111 6.82 -7.75 -8.89
C PHE A 111 5.57 -6.95 -8.53
N LEU A 112 4.42 -7.31 -9.09
CA LEU A 112 3.15 -6.66 -8.80
C LEU A 112 2.72 -6.84 -7.34
N GLN A 113 2.79 -8.07 -6.82
CA GLN A 113 2.39 -8.39 -5.45
C GLN A 113 3.30 -7.72 -4.41
N LYS A 114 4.62 -7.69 -4.64
CA LYS A 114 5.59 -6.99 -3.77
C LYS A 114 5.37 -5.48 -3.79
N ARG A 115 5.07 -4.90 -4.96
CA ARG A 115 4.91 -3.46 -5.13
C ARG A 115 3.59 -2.92 -4.59
N TYR A 116 2.50 -3.63 -4.86
CA TYR A 116 1.14 -3.14 -4.58
C TYR A 116 0.47 -3.86 -3.40
N GLY A 117 1.05 -4.96 -2.91
CA GLY A 117 0.46 -5.85 -1.92
C GLY A 117 -0.35 -6.96 -2.59
N ALA A 118 -0.14 -8.21 -2.19
CA ALA A 118 -0.75 -9.38 -2.83
C ALA A 118 -2.29 -9.30 -2.87
N GLN A 119 -2.89 -8.88 -1.76
CA GLN A 119 -4.32 -8.67 -1.60
C GLN A 119 -4.89 -7.52 -2.44
N ASN A 120 -4.04 -6.63 -2.95
CA ASN A 120 -4.46 -5.52 -3.81
C ASN A 120 -4.32 -5.86 -5.31
N VAL A 121 -3.70 -6.99 -5.66
CA VAL A 121 -3.69 -7.53 -7.03
C VAL A 121 -4.85 -8.52 -7.15
N ILE A 122 -5.99 -8.05 -7.63
CA ILE A 122 -7.27 -8.78 -7.60
C ILE A 122 -7.49 -9.68 -8.81
N GLY A 123 -6.66 -9.57 -9.85
CA GLY A 123 -6.75 -10.39 -11.05
C GLY A 123 -5.45 -10.30 -11.85
N CYS A 124 -5.08 -11.37 -12.54
CA CYS A 124 -3.92 -11.39 -13.42
C CYS A 124 -4.10 -12.46 -14.50
N MET A 125 -4.07 -12.06 -15.76
CA MET A 125 -4.33 -12.92 -16.91
C MET A 125 -3.17 -12.84 -17.90
N LEU A 126 -2.63 -14.00 -18.27
CA LEU A 126 -1.65 -14.17 -19.34
C LEU A 126 -2.37 -14.41 -20.68
N HIS A 127 -2.07 -13.59 -21.68
CA HIS A 127 -2.48 -13.78 -23.06
C HIS A 127 -1.31 -14.21 -23.92
N GLN A 128 -1.49 -15.29 -24.69
CA GLN A 128 -0.54 -15.84 -25.66
C GLN A 128 -1.17 -16.05 -27.04
N ASP A 129 -2.46 -15.73 -27.17
CA ASP A 129 -3.25 -15.83 -28.39
C ASP A 129 -3.14 -14.58 -29.29
N GLU A 130 -2.43 -13.54 -28.85
CA GLU A 130 -2.19 -12.33 -29.64
C GLU A 130 -0.75 -12.28 -30.20
N SER A 131 -0.43 -11.19 -30.90
CA SER A 131 0.89 -11.00 -31.52
C SER A 131 2.04 -11.21 -30.55
N THR A 132 1.98 -10.75 -29.30
CA THR A 132 3.08 -10.89 -28.32
C THR A 132 2.54 -11.29 -26.96
N PRO A 133 3.15 -12.27 -26.25
CA PRO A 133 2.73 -12.65 -24.91
C PRO A 133 2.73 -11.46 -23.95
N HIS A 134 1.65 -11.29 -23.21
CA HIS A 134 1.51 -10.18 -22.26
C HIS A 134 0.56 -10.51 -21.12
N LEU A 135 0.73 -9.79 -20.01
CA LEU A 135 -0.07 -9.92 -18.80
C LEU A 135 -0.96 -8.68 -18.64
N HIS A 136 -2.22 -8.91 -18.29
CA HIS A 136 -3.12 -7.89 -17.76
C HIS A 136 -3.37 -8.15 -16.28
N ALA A 137 -2.90 -7.25 -15.43
CA ALA A 137 -3.10 -7.35 -13.98
C ALA A 137 -4.02 -6.23 -13.47
N MET A 138 -4.98 -6.59 -12.63
CA MET A 138 -5.95 -5.68 -12.04
C MET A 138 -5.51 -5.33 -10.62
N VAL A 139 -5.20 -4.05 -10.39
CA VAL A 139 -4.68 -3.55 -9.11
C VAL A 139 -5.64 -2.57 -8.47
N VAL A 140 -6.01 -2.78 -7.22
CA VAL A 140 -6.72 -1.80 -6.40
C VAL A 140 -5.71 -0.80 -5.84
N PRO A 141 -5.80 0.50 -6.16
CA PRO A 141 -4.76 1.47 -5.84
C PRO A 141 -4.82 1.93 -4.37
N ILE A 142 -4.45 1.05 -3.44
CA ILE A 142 -4.37 1.34 -2.00
C ILE A 142 -2.97 1.86 -1.65
N THR A 143 -2.92 3.05 -1.07
CA THR A 143 -1.69 3.66 -0.54
C THR A 143 -1.83 3.87 0.97
N GLN A 144 -0.70 4.08 1.66
CA GLN A 144 -0.70 4.50 3.05
C GLN A 144 -0.53 6.02 3.13
N GLU A 145 -1.47 6.69 3.78
CA GLU A 145 -1.38 8.09 4.15
C GLU A 145 -0.81 8.20 5.57
N GLN A 146 0.32 8.89 5.72
CA GLN A 146 0.83 9.24 7.05
C GLN A 146 -0.12 10.28 7.66
N ARG A 147 -0.82 9.89 8.72
CA ARG A 147 -1.66 10.83 9.47
C ARG A 147 -0.73 11.75 10.25
N LEU A 148 -0.80 13.03 9.91
CA LEU A 148 -0.12 14.09 10.64
C LEU A 148 -1.16 14.84 11.49
N HIS A 149 -0.91 14.98 12.80
CA HIS A 149 -1.65 15.91 13.65
C HIS A 149 -0.66 16.95 14.14
N LYS A 150 -0.90 18.22 13.79
CA LYS A 150 0.00 19.35 14.10
C LYS A 150 1.46 19.13 13.63
N GLY A 151 1.65 18.41 12.52
CA GLY A 151 2.98 18.15 11.95
C GLY A 151 3.69 16.91 12.51
N GLU A 152 3.11 16.22 13.51
CA GLU A 152 3.66 14.99 14.06
C GLU A 152 2.97 13.75 13.49
N LYS A 153 3.75 12.69 13.25
CA LYS A 153 3.23 11.41 12.73
C LYS A 153 2.44 10.69 13.83
N VAL A 154 1.14 10.54 13.62
CA VAL A 154 0.22 9.90 14.58
C VAL A 154 -0.23 8.50 14.12
N GLY A 155 0.22 8.05 12.95
CA GLY A 155 -0.07 6.74 12.40
C GLY A 155 -0.03 6.72 10.87
N ALA A 156 -0.29 5.55 10.30
CA ALA A 156 -0.56 5.38 8.87
C ALA A 156 -1.99 4.88 8.72
N ALA A 157 -2.76 5.50 7.83
CA ALA A 157 -4.08 5.04 7.43
C ALA A 157 -4.05 4.63 5.96
N GLU A 158 -4.70 3.53 5.61
CA GLU A 158 -4.86 3.14 4.21
C GLU A 158 -5.84 4.10 3.51
N ARG A 159 -5.59 4.33 2.22
CA ARG A 159 -6.38 5.23 1.38
C ARG A 159 -6.40 4.72 -0.06
N LEU A 160 -7.56 4.81 -0.71
CA LEU A 160 -7.67 4.57 -2.15
C LEU A 160 -7.17 5.81 -2.92
N SER A 161 -6.04 5.68 -3.63
CA SER A 161 -5.45 6.76 -4.42
C SER A 161 -4.63 6.28 -5.61
N ALA A 162 -5.27 6.23 -6.78
CA ALA A 162 -4.53 6.07 -8.05
C ALA A 162 -3.62 7.27 -8.35
N ARG A 163 -3.94 8.47 -7.84
CA ARG A 163 -3.13 9.68 -8.08
C ARG A 163 -1.74 9.55 -7.46
N ASP A 164 -1.66 9.02 -6.25
CA ASP A 164 -0.40 8.98 -5.50
C ASP A 164 0.48 7.83 -5.99
N LEU A 165 -0.12 6.64 -6.16
CA LEU A 165 0.56 5.45 -6.67
C LEU A 165 1.00 5.55 -8.13
N PHE A 166 0.24 6.28 -8.96
CA PHE A 166 0.49 6.43 -10.40
C PHE A 166 0.64 7.90 -10.80
N SER A 167 1.34 8.68 -9.97
CA SER A 167 1.77 10.05 -10.31
C SER A 167 2.82 10.05 -11.42
N PRO A 168 3.06 11.16 -12.14
CA PRO A 168 4.12 11.22 -13.16
C PRO A 168 5.51 10.81 -12.65
N VAL A 169 5.83 11.13 -11.39
CA VAL A 169 7.08 10.70 -10.73
C VAL A 169 7.06 9.19 -10.49
N ALA A 170 5.98 8.68 -9.89
CA ALA A 170 5.84 7.25 -9.58
C ALA A 170 5.84 6.37 -10.84
N LEU A 171 5.25 6.84 -11.94
CA LEU A 171 5.26 6.14 -13.24
C LEU A 171 6.65 6.11 -13.89
N ARG A 172 7.43 7.19 -13.78
CA ARG A 172 8.83 7.17 -14.24
C ARG A 172 9.68 6.19 -13.43
N GLN A 173 9.46 6.15 -12.12
CA GLN A 173 10.13 5.19 -11.25
C GLN A 173 9.68 3.76 -11.56
N LEU A 174 8.38 3.53 -11.78
CA LEU A 174 7.83 2.23 -12.19
C LEU A 174 8.54 1.67 -13.43
N GLN A 175 8.78 2.49 -14.46
CA GLN A 175 9.52 2.06 -15.66
C GLN A 175 10.96 1.64 -15.33
N THR A 176 11.62 2.34 -14.41
CA THR A 176 12.99 2.02 -13.98
C THR A 176 13.02 0.74 -13.14
N ASP A 177 12.17 0.64 -12.12
CA ASP A 177 12.08 -0.51 -11.22
C ASP A 177 11.75 -1.77 -12.01
N TYR A 178 10.76 -1.71 -12.89
CA TYR A 178 10.35 -2.84 -13.71
C TYR A 178 11.47 -3.31 -14.64
N ALA A 179 12.20 -2.38 -15.27
CA ALA A 179 13.34 -2.73 -16.11
C ALA A 179 14.49 -3.39 -15.34
N GLN A 180 14.69 -3.03 -14.07
CA GLN A 180 15.69 -3.70 -13.22
C GLN A 180 15.30 -5.14 -12.93
N VAL A 181 14.02 -5.39 -12.59
CA VAL A 181 13.51 -6.76 -12.35
C VAL A 181 13.55 -7.59 -13.63
N MET A 182 13.35 -6.96 -14.78
CA MET A 182 13.37 -7.63 -16.09
C MET A 182 14.77 -7.78 -16.71
N ALA A 183 15.81 -7.17 -16.13
CA ALA A 183 17.17 -7.21 -16.65
C ALA A 183 17.76 -8.64 -16.82
N PRO A 184 17.52 -9.61 -15.91
CA PRO A 184 17.98 -11.00 -16.08
C PRO A 184 17.44 -11.67 -17.35
N TYR A 185 16.33 -11.19 -17.91
CA TYR A 185 15.73 -11.69 -19.13
C TYR A 185 16.32 -11.08 -20.41
N GLY A 186 17.34 -10.21 -20.28
CA GLY A 186 17.95 -9.46 -21.38
C GLY A 186 17.15 -8.23 -21.80
N LEU A 187 16.18 -7.80 -20.98
CA LEU A 187 15.30 -6.69 -21.29
C LEU A 187 15.86 -5.37 -20.75
N LYS A 188 15.84 -4.34 -21.60
CA LYS A 188 16.31 -3.00 -21.23
C LYS A 188 15.16 -2.07 -20.89
N ARG A 189 15.47 -1.03 -20.11
CA ARG A 189 14.56 0.09 -19.86
C ARG A 189 14.27 0.83 -21.17
N GLY A 190 13.02 1.25 -21.36
CA GLY A 190 12.68 2.22 -22.41
C GLY A 190 13.40 3.57 -22.22
N VAL A 191 13.38 4.41 -23.25
CA VAL A 191 14.04 5.72 -23.25
C VAL A 191 13.46 6.61 -22.14
N MET A 192 14.32 7.16 -21.27
CA MET A 192 13.90 8.09 -20.23
C MET A 192 13.43 9.39 -20.86
N TYR A 193 12.30 9.92 -20.38
CA TYR A 193 11.65 11.12 -20.94
C TYR A 193 11.31 11.03 -22.43
N SER A 194 11.01 9.82 -22.91
CA SER A 194 10.46 9.64 -24.25
C SER A 194 9.23 10.53 -24.46
N THR A 195 9.18 11.22 -25.59
CA THR A 195 7.99 11.99 -26.02
C THR A 195 7.09 11.19 -26.95
N ALA A 196 7.34 9.87 -27.07
CA ALA A 196 6.46 8.98 -27.81
C ALA A 196 5.05 9.08 -27.24
N VAL A 197 4.08 9.35 -28.12
CA VAL A 197 2.67 9.40 -27.76
C VAL A 197 2.14 7.98 -27.90
N HIS A 198 1.41 7.51 -26.89
CA HIS A 198 0.76 6.21 -26.98
C HIS A 198 -0.30 6.26 -28.08
N GLU A 199 -0.15 5.40 -29.07
CA GLU A 199 -1.15 5.20 -30.10
C GLU A 199 -2.06 4.02 -29.72
N ASP A 200 -3.36 4.24 -29.89
CA ASP A 200 -4.34 3.18 -29.72
C ASP A 200 -4.09 2.08 -30.77
N VAL A 201 -4.10 0.83 -30.32
CA VAL A 201 -3.87 -0.37 -31.14
C VAL A 201 -4.79 -0.39 -32.37
N ARG A 202 -6.02 0.11 -32.27
CA ARG A 202 -6.95 0.20 -33.42
C ARG A 202 -6.49 1.21 -34.48
N ARG A 203 -5.88 2.32 -34.09
CA ARG A 203 -5.36 3.32 -35.04
C ARG A 203 -4.13 2.80 -35.77
N TYR A 204 -3.27 2.08 -35.07
CA TYR A 204 -2.10 1.42 -35.65
C TYR A 204 -2.48 0.39 -36.72
N TYR A 205 -3.38 -0.55 -36.40
CA TYR A 205 -3.85 -1.55 -37.36
C TYR A 205 -4.74 -0.97 -38.47
N GLY A 206 -5.50 0.09 -38.20
CA GLY A 206 -6.34 0.75 -39.21
C GLY A 206 -5.52 1.32 -40.37
N ALA A 207 -4.43 2.03 -40.06
CA ALA A 207 -3.53 2.57 -41.08
C ALA A 207 -2.77 1.46 -41.84
N GLN A 208 -2.40 0.38 -41.15
CA GLN A 208 -1.71 -0.76 -41.77
C GLN A 208 -2.63 -1.56 -42.70
N LYS A 209 -3.90 -1.74 -42.32
CA LYS A 209 -4.90 -2.48 -43.11
C LYS A 209 -5.23 -1.76 -44.42
N THR A 210 -5.39 -0.44 -44.42
CA THR A 210 -5.67 0.32 -45.66
C THR A 210 -4.55 0.18 -46.68
N SER A 211 -3.29 0.38 -46.27
CA SER A 211 -2.14 0.22 -47.17
C SER A 211 -1.94 -1.22 -47.64
N GLN A 212 -2.25 -2.22 -46.79
CA GLN A 212 -2.21 -3.63 -47.17
C GLN A 212 -3.33 -4.01 -48.14
N GLN A 213 -4.53 -3.45 -47.98
CA GLN A 213 -5.67 -3.70 -48.87
C GLN A 213 -5.45 -3.12 -50.27
N GLU A 214 -4.96 -1.89 -50.35
CA GLU A 214 -4.62 -1.27 -51.63
C GLU A 214 -3.51 -2.05 -52.36
N LEU A 215 -2.50 -2.50 -51.62
CA LEU A 215 -1.43 -3.33 -52.18
C LEU A 215 -1.93 -4.73 -52.59
N ALA A 216 -2.88 -5.32 -51.85
CA ALA A 216 -3.48 -6.62 -52.16
C ALA A 216 -4.33 -6.56 -53.45
N GLU A 217 -5.08 -5.48 -53.68
CA GLU A 217 -5.82 -5.29 -54.93
C GLU A 217 -4.88 -5.09 -56.14
N LEU A 218 -3.80 -4.33 -55.97
CA LEU A 218 -2.81 -4.09 -57.03
C LEU A 218 -1.96 -5.33 -57.38
N THR A 219 -1.87 -6.30 -56.48
CA THR A 219 -1.03 -7.51 -56.64
C THR A 219 -1.84 -8.78 -56.82
N LYS A 220 -3.14 -8.65 -57.13
CA LYS A 220 -4.04 -9.76 -57.38
C LYS A 220 -3.53 -10.64 -58.53
N PRO A 221 -3.46 -11.98 -58.36
CA PRO A 221 -2.97 -12.87 -59.40
C PRO A 221 -3.81 -12.76 -60.67
N LEU A 222 -3.15 -12.60 -61.82
CA LEU A 222 -3.79 -12.65 -63.12
C LEU A 222 -4.08 -14.10 -63.50
N THR A 223 -5.17 -14.32 -64.25
CA THR A 223 -5.54 -15.61 -64.83
C THR A 223 -5.52 -15.51 -66.35
N HIS A 224 -4.95 -16.50 -67.04
CA HIS A 224 -5.06 -16.57 -68.50
C HIS A 224 -6.43 -17.13 -68.90
N VAL A 225 -6.98 -16.63 -69.99
CA VAL A 225 -8.18 -17.21 -70.63
C VAL A 225 -7.70 -18.21 -71.67
N PRO A 226 -8.16 -19.48 -71.64
CA PRO A 226 -7.74 -20.47 -72.63
C PRO A 226 -8.23 -20.05 -74.01
N PHE A 227 -7.31 -20.01 -74.96
CA PHE A 227 -7.59 -19.78 -76.37
C PHE A 227 -8.38 -20.96 -76.95
N GLN A 228 -9.32 -20.67 -77.84
CA GLN A 228 -10.06 -21.66 -78.64
C GLN A 228 -9.82 -21.37 -80.11
N LEU A 229 -9.21 -22.32 -80.82
CA LEU A 229 -9.06 -22.24 -82.26
C LEU A 229 -10.39 -22.62 -82.93
N LEU A 230 -10.81 -21.83 -83.92
CA LEU A 230 -11.99 -22.13 -84.73
C LEU A 230 -11.73 -23.37 -85.59
N ALA A 231 -12.75 -24.22 -85.75
CA ALA A 231 -12.66 -25.43 -86.56
C ALA A 231 -12.24 -25.12 -88.01
N MET A 232 -11.24 -25.83 -88.52
CA MET A 232 -10.81 -25.70 -89.92
C MET A 232 -11.83 -26.36 -90.86
N LYS A 233 -12.05 -25.77 -92.04
CA LYS A 233 -12.82 -26.43 -93.11
C LYS A 233 -12.07 -27.67 -93.59
N ALA A 234 -12.78 -28.79 -93.75
CA ALA A 234 -12.23 -30.05 -94.21
C ALA A 234 -11.62 -29.91 -95.61
N LEU A 235 -10.30 -29.83 -95.70
CA LEU A 235 -9.53 -30.05 -96.91
C LEU A 235 -8.53 -31.18 -96.64
N GLU A 236 -8.42 -32.07 -97.62
CA GLU A 236 -7.90 -33.43 -97.49
C GLU A 236 -6.43 -33.50 -97.06
N ARG A 237 -6.14 -34.42 -96.12
CA ARG A 237 -4.83 -35.07 -95.80
C ARG A 237 -4.10 -34.77 -94.48
N VAL A 238 -4.68 -34.04 -93.53
CA VAL A 238 -4.21 -34.05 -92.13
C VAL A 238 -5.43 -34.18 -91.22
N SER A 239 -5.39 -34.99 -90.16
CA SER A 239 -6.49 -35.05 -89.17
C SER A 239 -6.67 -33.66 -88.55
N PRO A 240 -7.68 -32.86 -88.95
CA PRO A 240 -7.71 -31.43 -88.61
C PRO A 240 -7.82 -31.21 -87.09
N GLN A 241 -8.43 -32.16 -86.39
CA GLN A 241 -8.70 -32.10 -84.96
C GLN A 241 -7.43 -32.18 -84.09
N ALA A 242 -6.58 -33.19 -84.31
CA ALA A 242 -5.39 -33.41 -83.48
C ALA A 242 -4.35 -32.28 -83.62
N TYR A 243 -4.27 -31.66 -84.80
CA TYR A 243 -3.42 -30.48 -85.02
C TYR A 243 -3.96 -29.26 -84.27
N LEU A 244 -5.28 -29.01 -84.32
CA LEU A 244 -5.92 -27.91 -83.60
C LEU A 244 -5.79 -28.08 -82.08
N GLU A 245 -6.02 -29.28 -81.55
CA GLU A 245 -5.85 -29.59 -80.13
C GLU A 245 -4.41 -29.37 -79.66
N ARG A 246 -3.42 -29.80 -80.47
CA ARG A 246 -2.00 -29.61 -80.16
C ARG A 246 -1.60 -28.14 -80.16
N GLU A 247 -1.99 -27.37 -81.17
CA GLU A 247 -1.67 -25.94 -81.25
C GLU A 247 -2.41 -25.14 -80.18
N GLN A 248 -3.66 -25.49 -79.88
CA GLN A 248 -4.43 -24.89 -78.79
C GLN A 248 -3.78 -25.16 -77.42
N ALA A 249 -3.36 -26.41 -77.17
CA ALA A 249 -2.62 -26.76 -75.96
C ALA A 249 -1.30 -25.97 -75.86
N ARG A 250 -0.55 -25.86 -76.95
CA ARG A 250 0.71 -25.07 -76.99
C ARG A 250 0.48 -23.59 -76.69
N LEU A 251 -0.56 -22.98 -77.28
CA LEU A 251 -0.90 -21.58 -77.03
C LEU A 251 -1.36 -21.34 -75.59
N ASN A 252 -2.17 -22.25 -75.04
CA ASN A 252 -2.62 -22.17 -73.65
C ASN A 252 -1.47 -22.37 -72.65
N GLU A 253 -0.56 -23.30 -72.93
CA GLU A 253 0.63 -23.50 -72.11
C GLU A 253 1.54 -22.26 -72.12
N HIS A 254 1.78 -21.67 -73.29
CA HIS A 254 2.57 -20.43 -73.39
C HIS A 254 1.88 -19.25 -72.66
N ALA A 255 0.56 -19.10 -72.79
CA ALA A 255 -0.20 -18.10 -72.06
C ALA A 255 -0.13 -18.31 -70.54
N ALA A 256 -0.22 -19.56 -70.07
CA ALA A 256 -0.08 -19.92 -68.67
C ALA A 256 1.32 -19.59 -68.13
N GLN A 257 2.38 -19.89 -68.89
CA GLN A 257 3.76 -19.58 -68.52
C GLN A 257 3.99 -18.06 -68.42
N GLN A 258 3.46 -17.26 -69.35
CA GLN A 258 3.56 -15.81 -69.30
C GLN A 258 2.84 -15.23 -68.08
N VAL A 259 1.63 -15.69 -67.79
CA VAL A 259 0.87 -15.26 -66.59
C VAL A 259 1.59 -15.66 -65.31
N ALA A 260 2.16 -16.87 -65.24
CA ALA A 260 2.96 -17.31 -64.10
C ALA A 260 4.19 -16.42 -63.88
N ALA A 261 4.90 -16.05 -64.95
CA ALA A 261 6.05 -15.15 -64.89
C ALA A 261 5.67 -13.73 -64.41
N VAL A 262 4.51 -13.22 -64.85
CA VAL A 262 3.99 -11.92 -64.40
C VAL A 262 3.58 -11.97 -62.92
N ASN A 263 2.87 -13.02 -62.50
CA ASN A 263 2.47 -13.21 -61.10
C ASN A 263 3.69 -13.33 -60.16
N ALA A 264 4.77 -14.00 -60.60
CA ALA A 264 6.02 -14.07 -59.86
C ALA A 264 6.67 -12.68 -59.66
N LYS A 265 6.65 -11.82 -60.70
CA LYS A 265 7.13 -10.43 -60.59
C LYS A 265 6.23 -9.58 -59.70
N LEU A 266 4.91 -9.73 -59.77
CA LEU A 266 3.95 -9.03 -58.89
C LEU A 266 4.20 -9.36 -57.41
N ALA A 267 4.47 -10.62 -57.09
CA ALA A 267 4.81 -11.05 -55.73
C ALA A 267 6.11 -10.39 -55.22
N GLN A 268 7.14 -10.29 -56.08
CA GLN A 268 8.38 -9.59 -55.74
C GLN A 268 8.14 -8.10 -55.48
N VAL A 269 7.34 -7.41 -56.31
CA VAL A 269 6.99 -6.00 -56.13
C VAL A 269 6.23 -5.78 -54.82
N SER A 270 5.29 -6.65 -54.47
CA SER A 270 4.58 -6.61 -53.19
C SER A 270 5.53 -6.70 -51.98
N THR A 271 6.51 -7.61 -52.06
CA THR A 271 7.53 -7.80 -51.03
C THR A 271 8.42 -6.57 -50.87
N ILE A 272 8.82 -5.95 -51.98
CA ILE A 272 9.65 -4.73 -51.95
C ILE A 272 8.84 -3.54 -51.42
N ALA A 273 7.58 -3.39 -51.83
CA ALA A 273 6.71 -2.31 -51.37
C ALA A 273 6.47 -2.37 -49.85
N THR A 274 6.17 -3.56 -49.32
CA THR A 274 6.03 -3.77 -47.87
C THR A 274 7.34 -3.49 -47.11
N ALA A 275 8.48 -3.95 -47.62
CA ALA A 275 9.78 -3.64 -47.01
C ALA A 275 10.09 -2.12 -47.01
N ASN A 276 9.77 -1.40 -48.09
CA ASN A 276 9.99 0.04 -48.20
C ASN A 276 9.09 0.84 -47.24
N THR A 277 7.81 0.50 -47.12
CA THR A 277 6.91 1.16 -46.16
C THR A 277 7.39 0.98 -44.72
N LEU A 278 7.83 -0.23 -44.35
CA LEU A 278 8.41 -0.51 -43.03
C LEU A 278 9.70 0.30 -42.80
N ALA A 279 10.55 0.42 -43.83
CA ALA A 279 11.79 1.19 -43.75
C ALA A 279 11.52 2.69 -43.54
N GLN A 280 10.55 3.26 -44.26
CA GLN A 280 10.14 4.66 -44.11
C GLN A 280 9.59 4.95 -42.71
N GLU A 281 8.74 4.08 -42.18
CA GLU A 281 8.25 4.21 -40.81
C GLU A 281 9.36 4.11 -39.77
N ARG A 282 10.32 3.18 -39.97
CA ARG A 282 11.49 3.07 -39.08
C ARG A 282 12.33 4.34 -39.08
N VAL A 283 12.55 4.95 -40.24
CA VAL A 283 13.25 6.25 -40.35
C VAL A 283 12.48 7.33 -39.59
N ARG A 284 11.18 7.45 -39.80
CA ARG A 284 10.33 8.44 -39.12
C ARG A 284 10.38 8.30 -37.59
N ILE A 285 10.32 7.07 -37.09
CA ILE A 285 10.44 6.78 -35.65
C ILE A 285 11.83 7.18 -35.14
N LEU A 286 12.89 6.82 -35.86
CA LEU A 286 14.27 7.15 -35.48
C LEU A 286 14.52 8.66 -35.47
N GLU A 287 13.99 9.40 -36.45
CA GLU A 287 14.08 10.86 -36.50
C GLU A 287 13.39 11.51 -35.30
N LYS A 288 12.19 11.04 -34.96
CA LYS A 288 11.47 11.51 -33.77
C LYS A 288 12.26 11.19 -32.49
N GLN A 289 12.81 9.98 -32.37
CA GLN A 289 13.65 9.61 -31.24
C GLN A 289 14.91 10.48 -31.15
N LEU A 290 15.59 10.73 -32.27
CA LEU A 290 16.79 11.56 -32.33
C LEU A 290 16.51 13.00 -31.89
N ALA A 291 15.42 13.61 -32.38
CA ALA A 291 15.01 14.96 -31.99
C ALA A 291 14.79 15.04 -30.47
N THR A 292 14.10 14.05 -29.90
CA THR A 292 13.82 14.02 -28.45
C THR A 292 15.06 13.80 -27.61
N SER A 293 15.99 12.97 -28.10
CA SER A 293 17.28 12.74 -27.43
C SER A 293 18.10 14.03 -27.42
N LYS A 294 18.15 14.77 -28.53
CA LYS A 294 18.86 16.06 -28.60
C LYS A 294 18.27 17.10 -27.66
N GLU A 295 16.95 17.22 -27.60
CA GLU A 295 16.30 18.12 -26.63
C GLU A 295 16.62 17.75 -25.19
N HIS A 296 16.60 16.45 -24.86
CA HIS A 296 16.96 16.00 -23.52
C HIS A 296 18.42 16.34 -23.20
N GLU A 297 19.34 16.07 -24.13
CA GLU A 297 20.75 16.37 -23.96
C GLU A 297 20.99 17.86 -23.70
N GLN A 298 20.33 18.73 -24.47
CA GLN A 298 20.39 20.18 -24.27
C GLN A 298 19.85 20.61 -22.89
N ARG A 299 18.71 20.05 -22.45
CA ARG A 299 18.17 20.33 -21.11
C ARG A 299 19.11 19.86 -20.00
N LEU A 300 19.70 18.68 -20.16
CA LEU A 300 20.65 18.15 -19.17
C LEU A 300 21.91 19.01 -19.10
N ALA A 301 22.44 19.44 -20.24
CA ALA A 301 23.56 20.37 -20.31
C ALA A 301 23.25 21.70 -19.62
N ALA A 302 22.05 22.27 -19.84
CA ALA A 302 21.61 23.49 -19.18
C ALA A 302 21.49 23.32 -17.66
N GLN A 303 20.91 22.21 -17.19
CA GLN A 303 20.79 21.90 -15.76
C GLN A 303 22.16 21.70 -15.11
N LEU A 304 23.09 21.04 -15.79
CA LEU A 304 24.44 20.82 -15.30
C LEU A 304 25.22 22.13 -15.17
N ALA A 305 25.09 23.04 -16.14
CA ALA A 305 25.64 24.39 -16.06
C ALA A 305 25.08 25.17 -14.87
N GLN A 306 23.75 25.16 -14.67
CA GLN A 306 23.10 25.81 -13.54
C GLN A 306 23.58 25.24 -12.20
N ASN A 307 23.63 23.90 -12.06
CA ASN A 307 24.07 23.25 -10.83
C ASN A 307 25.53 23.59 -10.52
N THR A 308 26.38 23.67 -11.55
CA THR A 308 27.80 24.02 -11.39
C THR A 308 27.95 25.45 -10.89
N GLN A 309 27.17 26.39 -11.41
CA GLN A 309 27.14 27.77 -10.91
C GLN A 309 26.69 27.83 -9.44
N VAL A 310 25.60 27.15 -9.09
CA VAL A 310 25.11 27.11 -7.70
C VAL A 310 26.16 26.51 -6.76
N LEU A 311 26.84 25.44 -7.17
CA LEU A 311 27.92 24.85 -6.37
C LEU A 311 29.07 25.85 -6.16
N ALA A 312 29.52 26.56 -7.20
CA ALA A 312 30.55 27.57 -7.07
C ALA A 312 30.14 28.71 -6.11
N GLU A 313 28.88 29.14 -6.14
CA GLU A 313 28.34 30.13 -5.20
C GLU A 313 28.33 29.60 -3.75
N LYS A 314 27.97 28.33 -3.55
CA LYS A 314 27.99 27.69 -2.22
C LYS A 314 29.40 27.51 -1.69
N GLU A 315 30.37 27.14 -2.53
CA GLU A 315 31.78 27.03 -2.16
C GLU A 315 32.34 28.39 -1.72
N LYS A 316 32.02 29.46 -2.46
CA LYS A 316 32.39 30.82 -2.09
C LYS A 316 31.76 31.25 -0.75
N ALA A 317 30.48 30.94 -0.54
CA ALA A 317 29.80 31.22 0.71
C ALA A 317 30.42 30.45 1.89
N LEU A 318 30.76 29.18 1.69
CA LEU A 318 31.41 28.33 2.70
C LEU A 318 32.80 28.88 3.07
N SER A 319 33.62 29.24 2.09
CA SER A 319 34.92 29.89 2.29
C SER A 319 34.79 31.19 3.10
N ASN A 320 33.78 32.01 2.79
CA ASN A 320 33.52 33.25 3.55
C ASN A 320 33.17 32.97 5.02
N VAL A 321 32.30 31.98 5.28
CA VAL A 321 31.93 31.57 6.64
C VAL A 321 33.14 31.01 7.39
N GLN A 322 33.94 30.17 6.74
CA GLN A 322 35.19 29.67 7.31
C GLN A 322 36.13 30.83 7.66
N GLY A 323 36.32 31.80 6.78
CA GLY A 323 37.14 32.98 7.05
C GLY A 323 36.61 33.82 8.22
N GLN A 324 35.29 33.98 8.33
CA GLN A 324 34.66 34.65 9.49
C GLN A 324 34.91 33.88 10.79
N TYR A 325 34.79 32.55 10.77
CA TYR A 325 35.05 31.68 11.91
C TYR A 325 36.53 31.74 12.37
N HIS A 326 37.48 31.66 11.44
CA HIS A 326 38.90 31.81 11.75
C HIS A 326 39.21 33.19 12.38
N ARG A 327 38.67 34.27 11.80
CA ARG A 327 38.83 35.62 12.37
C ARG A 327 38.24 35.71 13.78
N LEU A 328 37.07 35.12 14.01
CA LEU A 328 36.46 35.08 15.33
C LEU A 328 37.37 34.38 16.35
N ILE A 329 37.91 33.20 16.01
CA ILE A 329 38.85 32.46 16.88
C ILE A 329 40.06 33.31 17.22
N VAL A 330 40.72 33.90 16.22
CA VAL A 330 41.93 34.72 16.41
C VAL A 330 41.64 35.91 17.33
N ARG A 331 40.54 36.63 17.10
CA ARG A 331 40.11 37.76 17.95
C ARG A 331 39.86 37.35 19.39
N THR A 332 39.14 36.25 19.60
CA THR A 332 38.91 35.73 20.96
C THR A 332 40.20 35.29 21.65
N LEU A 333 41.18 34.72 20.92
CA LEU A 333 42.50 34.40 21.49
C LEU A 333 43.32 35.65 21.83
N GLN A 334 43.11 36.74 21.10
CA GLN A 334 43.72 38.05 21.36
C GLN A 334 43.00 38.82 22.49
N GLY A 335 41.93 38.27 23.06
CA GLY A 335 41.18 38.90 24.15
C GLY A 335 40.17 39.97 23.71
N GLU A 336 39.87 40.06 22.41
CA GLU A 336 38.79 40.94 21.94
C GLU A 336 37.40 40.38 22.34
N GLU A 337 36.53 41.25 22.83
CA GLU A 337 35.14 40.89 23.16
C GLU A 337 34.29 40.66 21.91
N LEU A 338 33.21 39.88 22.07
CA LEU A 338 32.21 39.70 21.02
C LEU A 338 31.47 41.02 20.74
N ASN A 339 31.28 41.35 19.46
CA ASN A 339 30.51 42.53 19.11
C ASN A 339 29.01 42.34 19.43
N ALA A 340 28.25 43.45 19.41
CA ALA A 340 26.82 43.44 19.75
C ALA A 340 26.00 42.39 18.98
N ASN A 341 26.24 42.27 17.66
CA ASN A 341 25.53 41.32 16.80
C ASN A 341 25.87 39.86 17.15
N GLN A 342 27.13 39.57 17.47
CA GLN A 342 27.59 38.23 17.88
C GLN A 342 27.02 37.86 19.25
N THR A 343 27.02 38.79 20.20
CA THR A 343 26.45 38.62 21.53
C THR A 343 24.93 38.41 21.48
N GLU A 344 24.23 39.19 20.65
CA GLU A 344 22.79 39.03 20.43
C GLU A 344 22.48 37.67 19.77
N PHE A 345 23.25 37.28 18.75
CA PHE A 345 23.11 35.97 18.12
C PHE A 345 23.31 34.83 19.11
N GLY A 346 24.38 34.87 19.91
CA GLY A 346 24.65 33.87 20.96
C GLY A 346 23.51 33.78 21.98
N SER A 347 23.01 34.93 22.43
CA SER A 347 21.89 35.02 23.38
C SER A 347 20.60 34.42 22.80
N LYS A 348 20.28 34.72 21.54
CA LYS A 348 19.15 34.13 20.82
C LYS A 348 19.29 32.62 20.67
N GLN A 349 20.49 32.12 20.36
CA GLN A 349 20.74 30.68 20.27
C GLN A 349 20.60 29.97 21.62
N GLN A 350 21.09 30.58 22.71
CA GLN A 350 20.89 30.05 24.05
C GLN A 350 19.40 29.99 24.43
N ALA A 351 18.64 31.05 24.14
CA ALA A 351 17.20 31.09 24.40
C ALA A 351 16.42 30.03 23.62
N ARG A 352 16.71 29.87 22.31
CA ARG A 352 16.09 28.83 21.47
C ARG A 352 16.43 27.43 21.94
N SER A 353 17.70 27.18 22.28
CA SER A 353 18.14 25.88 22.80
C SER A 353 17.46 25.55 24.12
N ARG A 354 17.26 26.54 25.00
CA ARG A 354 16.49 26.39 26.23
C ARG A 354 15.04 26.02 25.95
N GLN A 355 14.36 26.76 25.07
CA GLN A 355 12.96 26.47 24.71
C GLN A 355 12.80 25.05 24.12
N ARG A 356 13.72 24.63 23.24
CA ARG A 356 13.72 23.27 22.68
C ARG A 356 13.90 22.21 23.77
N ALA A 357 14.88 22.39 24.67
CA ALA A 357 15.12 21.48 25.78
C ALA A 357 13.91 21.40 26.72
N GLU A 358 13.33 22.54 27.12
CA GLU A 358 12.16 22.59 27.99
C GLU A 358 10.94 21.92 27.34
N HIS A 359 10.72 22.15 26.05
CA HIS A 359 9.65 21.51 25.30
C HIS A 359 9.82 19.98 25.22
N LEU A 360 11.02 19.51 24.88
CA LEU A 360 11.34 18.08 24.82
C LEU A 360 11.13 17.40 26.17
N ILE A 361 11.62 18.01 27.25
CA ILE A 361 11.43 17.48 28.60
C ILE A 361 9.96 17.49 28.99
N THR A 362 9.22 18.55 28.65
CA THR A 362 7.77 18.62 28.89
C THR A 362 7.06 17.44 28.21
N THR A 363 7.40 17.15 26.96
CA THR A 363 6.86 16.01 26.22
C THR A 363 7.26 14.68 26.86
N ALA A 364 8.49 14.54 27.32
CA ALA A 364 8.98 13.36 28.05
C ALA A 364 8.12 13.07 29.29
N LEU A 365 7.88 14.10 30.08
CA LEU A 365 7.18 14.01 31.36
C LEU A 365 5.66 13.80 31.20
N ARG A 366 5.11 13.84 29.99
CA ARG A 366 3.71 13.45 29.74
C ARG A 366 3.52 11.94 29.70
N GLY A 367 4.55 11.17 29.33
CA GLY A 367 4.50 9.71 29.33
C GLY A 367 4.62 9.10 30.73
N ALA A 368 4.56 7.77 30.81
CA ALA A 368 4.89 7.04 32.03
C ALA A 368 6.39 7.22 32.34
N VAL A 369 6.69 7.80 33.50
CA VAL A 369 8.07 8.04 33.95
C VAL A 369 8.26 7.33 35.28
N THR A 370 9.13 6.33 35.29
CA THR A 370 9.42 5.53 36.49
C THR A 370 10.71 5.97 37.18
N ASP A 371 11.69 6.46 36.42
CA ASP A 371 12.96 6.95 36.93
C ASP A 371 13.60 7.98 35.98
N ALA A 372 14.51 8.80 36.53
CA ALA A 372 15.28 9.81 35.81
C ALA A 372 16.13 9.22 34.67
N LYS A 373 16.51 7.93 34.74
CA LYS A 373 17.25 7.26 33.66
C LYS A 373 16.51 7.27 32.33
N GLN A 374 15.19 7.06 32.34
CA GLN A 374 14.36 7.06 31.12
C GLN A 374 14.37 8.43 30.43
N VAL A 375 14.25 9.51 31.22
CA VAL A 375 14.29 10.87 30.69
C VAL A 375 15.67 11.20 30.13
N LYS A 376 16.74 10.74 30.79
CA LYS A 376 18.10 10.89 30.27
C LYS A 376 18.28 10.19 28.92
N GLU A 377 17.86 8.93 28.79
CA GLU A 377 17.99 8.17 27.53
C GLU A 377 17.23 8.84 26.38
N MET A 378 16.03 9.36 26.65
CA MET A 378 15.26 10.11 25.67
C MET A 378 15.98 11.41 25.24
N LEU A 379 16.59 12.13 26.18
CA LEU A 379 17.37 13.32 25.87
C LEU A 379 18.62 12.99 25.03
N ASP A 380 19.33 11.91 25.36
CA ASP A 380 20.49 11.44 24.60
C ASP A 380 20.11 11.10 23.15
N GLN A 381 18.96 10.45 22.92
CA GLN A 381 18.45 10.15 21.56
C GLN A 381 18.11 11.41 20.75
N GLN A 382 17.75 12.50 21.42
CA GLN A 382 17.44 13.80 20.80
C GLN A 382 18.66 14.71 20.72
N GLY A 383 19.87 14.18 20.95
CA GLY A 383 21.12 14.93 20.82
C GLY A 383 21.45 15.84 22.01
N TYR A 384 20.84 15.62 23.17
CA TYR A 384 21.16 16.34 24.41
C TYR A 384 21.91 15.43 25.38
N LYS A 385 23.10 15.86 25.81
CA LYS A 385 23.92 15.10 26.76
C LYS A 385 23.91 15.73 28.15
N LEU A 386 23.73 14.90 29.16
CA LEU A 386 23.82 15.26 30.57
C LEU A 386 25.19 14.89 31.17
N PHE A 387 25.85 15.84 31.80
CA PHE A 387 27.09 15.62 32.54
C PHE A 387 27.21 16.57 33.73
N ARG A 388 28.12 16.29 34.67
CA ARG A 388 28.44 17.20 35.78
C ARG A 388 29.68 18.01 35.43
N ASN A 389 29.66 19.32 35.69
CA ASN A 389 30.84 20.17 35.56
C ASN A 389 31.82 19.92 36.74
N LYS A 390 32.95 20.65 36.76
CA LYS A 390 33.98 20.53 37.82
C LYS A 390 33.45 20.83 39.23
N GLU A 391 32.40 21.63 39.33
CA GLU A 391 31.74 22.01 40.60
C GLU A 391 30.63 21.03 41.00
N GLY A 392 30.43 19.95 40.24
CA GLY A 392 29.39 18.95 40.49
C GLY A 392 27.98 19.36 40.03
N ILE A 393 27.83 20.52 39.38
CA ILE A 393 26.56 21.03 38.85
C ILE A 393 26.18 20.23 37.60
N LEU A 394 24.92 19.80 37.52
CA LEU A 394 24.40 19.06 36.39
C LEU A 394 24.09 19.99 35.21
N ILE A 395 24.71 19.71 34.06
CA ILE A 395 24.63 20.47 32.82
C ILE A 395 23.98 19.61 31.74
N LEU A 396 23.08 20.24 30.99
CA LEU A 396 22.49 19.72 29.76
C LEU A 396 23.17 20.43 28.58
N ARG A 397 23.82 19.68 27.68
CA ARG A 397 24.46 20.21 26.47
C ARG A 397 23.76 19.74 25.22
N GLU A 398 23.38 20.69 24.36
CA GLU A 398 22.87 20.40 23.02
C GLU A 398 24.02 20.12 22.05
N SER A 399 23.94 19.03 21.30
CA SER A 399 25.02 18.63 20.38
C SER A 399 25.17 19.57 19.18
N GLU A 400 24.07 20.13 18.68
CA GLU A 400 24.04 20.98 17.49
C GLU A 400 24.72 22.34 17.72
N THR A 401 24.38 23.02 18.82
CA THR A 401 24.85 24.39 19.10
C THR A 401 25.95 24.45 20.15
N ALA A 402 26.24 23.32 20.81
CA ALA A 402 27.08 23.23 22.00
C ALA A 402 26.62 24.07 23.20
N VAL A 403 25.41 24.64 23.17
CA VAL A 403 24.84 25.41 24.29
C VAL A 403 24.75 24.52 25.52
N GLN A 404 25.21 25.06 26.66
CA GLN A 404 25.19 24.41 27.96
C GLN A 404 24.18 25.11 28.87
N LEU A 405 23.23 24.34 29.40
CA LEU A 405 22.20 24.83 30.30
C LEU A 405 22.35 24.12 31.64
N THR A 406 22.38 24.88 32.74
CA THR A 406 22.32 24.28 34.07
C THR A 406 20.92 23.70 34.26
N VAL A 407 20.84 22.45 34.70
CA VAL A 407 19.53 21.77 34.86
C VAL A 407 18.62 22.51 35.85
N VAL A 408 19.21 23.17 36.84
CA VAL A 408 18.50 23.99 37.85
C VAL A 408 17.88 25.25 37.23
N SER A 409 18.42 25.77 36.12
CA SER A 409 17.86 26.93 35.43
C SER A 409 16.64 26.62 34.57
N LEU A 410 16.41 25.34 34.23
CA LEU A 410 15.29 24.93 33.38
C LEU A 410 13.96 25.12 34.11
N ARG A 411 12.97 25.61 33.38
CA ARG A 411 11.60 25.82 33.86
C ARG A 411 10.64 25.05 32.96
N ILE A 412 10.22 23.87 33.42
CA ILE A 412 9.28 23.01 32.70
C ILE A 412 7.86 23.44 33.11
N ASN A 413 7.08 23.94 32.15
CA ASN A 413 5.77 24.57 32.42
C ASN A 413 5.83 25.65 33.52
N GLY A 414 6.93 26.42 33.58
CA GLY A 414 7.15 27.44 34.59
C GLY A 414 7.65 26.93 35.96
N GLN A 415 7.74 25.61 36.17
CA GLN A 415 8.22 25.02 37.42
C GLN A 415 9.62 24.40 37.31
N PRO A 416 10.37 24.26 38.41
CA PRO A 416 11.66 23.57 38.42
C PRO A 416 11.53 22.10 37.96
N LEU A 417 12.49 21.63 37.16
CA LEU A 417 12.50 20.26 36.64
C LEU A 417 12.35 19.20 37.75
N LYS A 418 12.98 19.41 38.90
CA LYS A 418 12.94 18.47 40.03
C LYS A 418 11.52 18.21 40.52
N GLU A 419 10.69 19.26 40.60
CA GLU A 419 9.31 19.16 41.08
C GLU A 419 8.43 18.47 40.03
N GLN A 420 8.57 18.86 38.76
CA GLN A 420 7.85 18.24 37.64
C GLN A 420 8.20 16.76 37.49
N MET A 421 9.46 16.37 37.68
CA MET A 421 9.87 14.97 37.68
C MET A 421 9.21 14.19 38.82
N LYS A 422 9.18 14.76 40.03
CA LYS A 422 8.53 14.13 41.19
C LYS A 422 7.03 13.91 40.92
N GLN A 423 6.36 14.92 40.38
CA GLN A 423 4.94 14.84 40.00
C GLN A 423 4.70 13.77 38.92
N ALA A 424 5.56 13.69 37.90
CA ALA A 424 5.45 12.69 36.83
C ALA A 424 5.62 11.26 37.37
N VAL A 425 6.58 11.03 38.27
CA VAL A 425 6.78 9.73 38.92
C VAL A 425 5.60 9.37 39.83
N GLU A 426 5.11 10.31 40.63
CA GLU A 426 3.93 10.09 41.48
C GLU A 426 2.67 9.80 40.65
N ARG A 427 2.48 10.52 39.53
CA ARG A 427 1.39 10.25 38.58
C ARG A 427 1.48 8.83 38.02
N THR A 428 2.65 8.45 37.51
CA THR A 428 2.87 7.11 36.95
C THR A 428 2.60 6.01 37.98
N LYS A 429 3.04 6.20 39.23
CA LYS A 429 2.74 5.25 40.33
C LYS A 429 1.23 5.13 40.60
N ARG A 430 0.50 6.25 40.60
CA ARG A 430 -0.96 6.25 40.79
C ARG A 430 -1.68 5.54 39.65
N GLU A 431 -1.29 5.82 38.41
CA GLU A 431 -1.83 5.18 37.21
C GLU A 431 -1.58 3.66 37.23
N GLN A 432 -0.35 3.23 37.53
CA GLN A 432 -0.02 1.80 37.67
C GLN A 432 -0.81 1.11 38.78
N LEU A 433 -0.98 1.75 39.93
CA LEU A 433 -1.79 1.21 41.02
C LEU A 433 -3.27 1.08 40.60
N GLN A 434 -3.80 2.08 39.89
CA GLN A 434 -5.17 2.07 39.41
C GLN A 434 -5.39 0.98 38.35
N GLU A 435 -4.45 0.79 37.43
CA GLU A 435 -4.46 -0.30 36.45
C GLU A 435 -4.41 -1.67 37.15
N GLN A 436 -3.55 -1.86 38.15
CA GLN A 436 -3.48 -3.09 38.93
C GLN A 436 -4.78 -3.39 39.67
N LEU A 437 -5.40 -2.37 40.29
CA LEU A 437 -6.69 -2.52 40.96
C LEU A 437 -7.80 -2.87 39.95
N GLN A 438 -7.79 -2.23 38.78
CA GLN A 438 -8.75 -2.53 37.71
C GLN A 438 -8.58 -3.95 37.16
N GLN A 439 -7.34 -4.42 36.99
CA GLN A 439 -7.05 -5.80 36.60
C GLN A 439 -7.59 -6.80 37.63
N LYS A 440 -7.32 -6.59 38.93
CA LYS A 440 -7.89 -7.43 40.01
C LYS A 440 -9.42 -7.44 40.00
N ARG A 441 -10.06 -6.28 39.77
CA ARG A 441 -11.52 -6.20 39.63
C ARG A 441 -12.02 -7.04 38.45
N LEU A 442 -11.35 -6.99 37.31
CA LEU A 442 -11.71 -7.77 36.11
C LEU A 442 -11.48 -9.27 36.29
N GLU A 443 -10.44 -9.69 37.02
CA GLU A 443 -10.17 -11.10 37.32
C GLU A 443 -11.32 -11.73 38.10
N VAL A 444 -11.77 -11.09 39.19
CA VAL A 444 -12.93 -11.55 39.97
C VAL A 444 -14.20 -11.57 39.11
N ALA A 445 -14.38 -10.57 38.24
CA ALA A 445 -15.55 -10.50 37.37
C ALA A 445 -15.57 -11.59 36.28
N ARG A 446 -14.42 -12.09 35.85
CA ARG A 446 -14.27 -13.12 34.81
C ARG A 446 -14.12 -14.53 35.37
N HIS A 447 -14.10 -14.69 36.70
CA HIS A 447 -13.91 -15.99 37.32
C HIS A 447 -15.06 -16.96 36.92
N PRO A 448 -14.80 -18.24 36.58
CA PRO A 448 -15.83 -19.17 36.09
C PRO A 448 -17.00 -19.42 37.05
N HIS A 449 -16.76 -19.17 38.34
CA HIS A 449 -17.76 -19.29 39.41
C HIS A 449 -18.13 -17.93 40.01
N ALA A 450 -17.87 -16.83 39.30
CA ALA A 450 -18.31 -15.51 39.72
C ALA A 450 -19.83 -15.44 39.71
N MET A 451 -20.39 -14.94 40.80
CA MET A 451 -21.80 -14.60 40.94
C MET A 451 -21.94 -13.12 40.65
N HIS A 452 -23.03 -12.74 40.00
CA HIS A 452 -23.26 -11.36 39.57
C HIS A 452 -24.49 -10.77 40.24
N ALA A 453 -24.35 -9.51 40.67
CA ALA A 453 -25.43 -8.69 41.21
C ALA A 453 -25.37 -7.29 40.60
N THR A 454 -26.52 -6.65 40.47
CA THR A 454 -26.65 -5.24 40.14
C THR A 454 -27.23 -4.52 41.33
N ILE A 455 -26.56 -3.47 41.80
CA ILE A 455 -27.06 -2.61 42.89
C ILE A 455 -27.33 -1.24 42.33
N THR A 456 -28.59 -0.83 42.35
CA THR A 456 -29.03 0.49 41.88
C THR A 456 -29.24 1.41 43.08
N VAL A 457 -28.62 2.58 43.06
CA VAL A 457 -28.61 3.52 44.18
C VAL A 457 -29.00 4.92 43.70
N GLN A 458 -29.96 5.57 44.37
CA GLN A 458 -30.43 6.91 43.99
C GLN A 458 -29.37 8.00 44.18
N GLU A 459 -28.53 7.91 45.21
CA GLU A 459 -27.53 8.92 45.54
C GLU A 459 -26.10 8.48 45.18
N ALA A 460 -25.38 9.28 44.41
CA ALA A 460 -24.00 8.96 43.98
C ALA A 460 -23.02 8.74 45.16
N GLY A 461 -23.06 9.58 46.19
CA GLY A 461 -22.21 9.41 47.38
C GLY A 461 -22.57 8.20 48.25
N LYS A 462 -23.78 7.66 48.11
CA LYS A 462 -24.19 6.39 48.75
C LYS A 462 -23.71 5.20 47.93
N ALA A 463 -23.73 5.30 46.60
CA ALA A 463 -23.17 4.30 45.70
C ALA A 463 -21.67 4.07 45.94
N GLU A 464 -20.87 5.13 46.10
CA GLU A 464 -19.43 5.04 46.36
C GLU A 464 -19.13 4.36 47.72
N ARG A 465 -19.92 4.65 48.75
CA ARG A 465 -19.82 4.00 50.07
C ARG A 465 -20.15 2.51 49.97
N ILE A 466 -21.23 2.15 49.29
CA ILE A 466 -21.63 0.74 49.07
C ILE A 466 -20.55 0.00 48.28
N ALA A 467 -20.01 0.60 47.22
CA ALA A 467 -18.93 0.01 46.45
C ALA A 467 -17.69 -0.27 47.32
N THR A 468 -17.30 0.69 48.17
CA THR A 468 -16.17 0.54 49.09
C THR A 468 -16.39 -0.60 50.08
N VAL A 469 -17.60 -0.74 50.63
CA VAL A 469 -17.95 -1.80 51.59
C VAL A 469 -17.94 -3.17 50.90
N LEU A 470 -18.44 -3.26 49.66
CA LEU A 470 -18.41 -4.49 48.86
C LEU A 470 -16.98 -4.92 48.51
N GLU A 471 -16.13 -3.98 48.13
CA GLU A 471 -14.72 -4.26 47.84
C GLU A 471 -13.96 -4.76 49.07
N LYS A 472 -14.24 -4.19 50.24
CA LYS A 472 -13.71 -4.70 51.52
C LYS A 472 -14.23 -6.09 51.87
N ALA A 473 -15.45 -6.42 51.47
CA ALA A 473 -16.05 -7.75 51.67
C ALA A 473 -15.53 -8.81 50.68
N GLY A 474 -14.65 -8.44 49.73
CA GLY A 474 -14.08 -9.35 48.74
C GLY A 474 -14.85 -9.41 47.41
N ALA A 475 -15.86 -8.54 47.22
CA ALA A 475 -16.55 -8.40 45.95
C ALA A 475 -15.81 -7.43 45.01
N SER A 476 -15.95 -7.63 43.71
CA SER A 476 -15.46 -6.72 42.68
C SER A 476 -16.59 -5.86 42.15
N VAL A 477 -16.45 -4.54 42.29
CA VAL A 477 -17.31 -3.56 41.62
C VAL A 477 -16.58 -3.07 40.37
N TRP A 478 -16.90 -3.67 39.22
CA TRP A 478 -16.12 -3.49 37.99
C TRP A 478 -16.78 -2.57 36.96
N LYS A 479 -18.04 -2.16 37.20
CA LYS A 479 -18.74 -1.18 36.37
C LYS A 479 -19.70 -0.35 37.23
N ALA A 480 -19.67 0.97 37.05
CA ALA A 480 -20.66 1.89 37.60
C ALA A 480 -21.21 2.72 36.44
N ALA A 481 -22.54 2.77 36.30
CA ALA A 481 -23.21 3.53 35.24
C ALA A 481 -24.33 4.39 35.82
N VAL A 482 -24.40 5.64 35.39
CA VAL A 482 -25.55 6.49 35.68
C VAL A 482 -26.67 6.13 34.70
N LEU A 483 -27.79 5.67 35.23
CA LEU A 483 -28.99 5.30 34.49
C LEU A 483 -29.74 6.56 34.01
N PRO A 484 -30.63 6.45 33.00
CA PRO A 484 -31.39 7.59 32.49
C PRO A 484 -32.24 8.33 33.54
N ASP A 485 -32.62 7.63 34.61
CA ASP A 485 -33.36 8.16 35.76
C ASP A 485 -32.46 8.78 36.85
N LYS A 486 -31.18 9.01 36.55
CA LYS A 486 -30.13 9.55 37.42
C LYS A 486 -29.71 8.64 38.58
N ARG A 487 -30.21 7.40 38.66
CA ARG A 487 -29.69 6.41 39.63
C ARG A 487 -28.34 5.87 39.18
N THR A 488 -27.49 5.46 40.12
CA THR A 488 -26.20 4.82 39.83
C THR A 488 -26.35 3.30 39.96
N ALA A 489 -26.12 2.57 38.87
CA ALA A 489 -26.08 1.11 38.86
C ALA A 489 -24.64 0.62 39.02
N LEU A 490 -24.40 -0.19 40.04
CA LEU A 490 -23.13 -0.87 40.33
C LEU A 490 -23.24 -2.33 39.87
N SER A 491 -22.39 -2.76 38.94
CA SER A 491 -22.21 -4.17 38.60
C SER A 491 -21.18 -4.78 39.52
N VAL A 492 -21.63 -5.76 40.29
CA VAL A 492 -20.87 -6.42 41.34
C VAL A 492 -20.68 -7.88 40.95
N SER A 493 -19.44 -8.36 41.05
CA SER A 493 -19.10 -9.76 40.89
C SER A 493 -18.36 -10.26 42.10
N TYR A 494 -18.61 -11.49 42.53
CA TYR A 494 -17.87 -12.08 43.65
C TYR A 494 -17.75 -13.59 43.48
N VAL A 495 -16.69 -14.17 44.03
CA VAL A 495 -16.48 -15.62 44.00
C VAL A 495 -16.93 -16.21 45.32
N PHE A 496 -17.46 -17.43 45.23
CA PHE A 496 -17.93 -18.18 46.37
C PHE A 496 -16.76 -18.77 47.17
N ASP A 497 -16.44 -18.16 48.32
CA ASP A 497 -15.61 -18.76 49.37
C ASP A 497 -16.24 -18.56 50.77
N TRP A 498 -15.81 -19.39 51.73
CA TRP A 498 -16.38 -19.45 53.08
C TRP A 498 -16.35 -18.12 53.85
N THR A 499 -15.40 -17.23 53.54
CA THR A 499 -15.22 -15.95 54.25
C THR A 499 -15.93 -14.78 53.58
N THR A 500 -15.97 -14.79 52.25
CA THR A 500 -16.49 -13.71 51.42
C THR A 500 -18.02 -13.80 51.30
N VAL A 501 -18.61 -15.00 51.30
CA VAL A 501 -20.06 -15.19 51.12
C VAL A 501 -20.88 -14.61 52.30
N GLU A 502 -20.44 -14.80 53.54
CA GLU A 502 -21.13 -14.24 54.72
C GLU A 502 -21.05 -12.71 54.75
N SER A 503 -19.86 -12.18 54.45
CA SER A 503 -19.60 -10.74 54.39
C SER A 503 -20.48 -10.10 53.31
N ILE A 504 -20.51 -10.65 52.10
CA ILE A 504 -21.33 -10.15 50.99
C ILE A 504 -22.83 -10.29 51.30
N ASN A 505 -23.27 -11.40 51.87
CA ASN A 505 -24.67 -11.58 52.28
C ASN A 505 -25.10 -10.50 53.28
N THR A 506 -24.23 -10.18 54.24
CA THR A 506 -24.49 -9.12 55.22
C THR A 506 -24.61 -7.76 54.54
N VAL A 507 -23.69 -7.44 53.63
CA VAL A 507 -23.72 -6.17 52.87
C VAL A 507 -24.98 -6.08 51.99
N PHE A 508 -25.38 -7.16 51.31
CA PHE A 508 -26.60 -7.19 50.51
C PHE A 508 -27.86 -7.04 51.35
N ARG A 509 -27.92 -7.68 52.53
CA ARG A 509 -29.04 -7.53 53.47
C ARG A 509 -29.18 -6.08 53.95
N GLN A 510 -28.06 -5.45 54.34
CA GLN A 510 -28.04 -4.04 54.75
C GLN A 510 -28.41 -3.11 53.60
N ALA A 511 -27.89 -3.38 52.39
CA ALA A 511 -28.21 -2.60 51.20
C ALA A 511 -29.70 -2.66 50.85
N ARG A 512 -30.35 -3.84 50.96
CA ARG A 512 -31.80 -4.00 50.74
C ARG A 512 -32.68 -3.25 51.76
N GLN A 513 -32.17 -3.02 52.96
CA GLN A 513 -32.86 -2.27 54.01
C GLN A 513 -32.62 -0.76 53.91
N ALA A 514 -31.66 -0.33 53.09
CA ALA A 514 -31.33 1.08 52.94
C ALA A 514 -32.28 1.78 51.95
N GLU A 515 -32.83 2.91 52.37
CA GLU A 515 -33.72 3.72 51.52
C GLU A 515 -33.05 4.13 50.20
N GLY A 516 -33.76 4.00 49.09
CA GLY A 516 -33.27 4.37 47.76
C GLY A 516 -32.18 3.44 47.18
N VAL A 517 -32.03 2.22 47.72
CA VAL A 517 -31.11 1.18 47.23
C VAL A 517 -31.89 -0.06 46.82
N GLU A 518 -31.61 -0.56 45.62
CA GLU A 518 -32.24 -1.76 45.05
C GLU A 518 -31.14 -2.76 44.70
N VAL A 519 -31.23 -3.99 45.23
CA VAL A 519 -30.23 -5.06 44.99
C VAL A 519 -30.89 -6.16 44.17
N GLN A 520 -30.46 -6.31 42.92
CA GLN A 520 -30.92 -7.33 41.99
C GLN A 520 -29.85 -8.41 41.81
N GLU A 521 -30.19 -9.65 42.17
CA GLU A 521 -29.37 -10.84 41.93
C GLU A 521 -30.16 -11.80 41.05
N ASP A 522 -29.46 -12.56 40.20
CA ASP A 522 -30.09 -13.67 39.47
C ASP A 522 -30.64 -14.70 40.48
N TYR A 523 -31.80 -15.30 40.18
CA TYR A 523 -32.50 -16.20 41.10
C TYR A 523 -31.63 -17.40 41.49
N THR A 524 -30.91 -17.95 40.53
CA THR A 524 -29.97 -19.06 40.73
C THR A 524 -28.79 -18.66 41.62
N HIS A 525 -28.29 -17.43 41.48
CA HIS A 525 -27.21 -16.88 42.29
C HIS A 525 -27.68 -16.58 43.72
N CYS A 526 -28.84 -15.96 43.88
CA CYS A 526 -29.42 -15.66 45.18
C CYS A 526 -29.64 -16.94 46.01
N ASN A 527 -30.28 -17.95 45.42
CA ASN A 527 -30.52 -19.24 46.09
C ASN A 527 -29.23 -19.95 46.49
N ARG A 528 -28.21 -19.93 45.63
CA ARG A 528 -26.91 -20.54 45.90
C ARG A 528 -26.17 -19.82 47.03
N ARG A 529 -26.22 -18.48 47.07
CA ARG A 529 -25.66 -17.69 48.17
C ARG A 529 -26.38 -17.95 49.49
N GLU A 530 -27.71 -17.91 49.51
CA GLU A 530 -28.49 -18.14 50.73
C GLU A 530 -28.41 -19.57 51.25
N GLY A 531 -28.42 -20.57 50.35
CA GLY A 531 -28.27 -21.97 50.72
C GLY A 531 -26.92 -22.26 51.38
N ALA A 532 -25.86 -21.63 50.87
CA ALA A 532 -24.54 -21.69 51.47
C ALA A 532 -24.45 -21.05 52.85
N VAL A 533 -25.04 -19.86 53.04
CA VAL A 533 -25.08 -19.22 54.37
C VAL A 533 -25.82 -20.12 55.37
N ARG A 534 -26.95 -20.72 54.97
CA ARG A 534 -27.68 -21.67 55.84
C ARG A 534 -26.88 -22.93 56.18
N MET A 535 -26.06 -23.42 55.24
CA MET A 535 -25.16 -24.55 55.49
C MET A 535 -24.08 -24.16 56.52
N ILE A 536 -23.49 -22.96 56.39
CA ILE A 536 -22.51 -22.43 57.34
C ILE A 536 -23.12 -22.24 58.74
N GLU A 537 -24.33 -21.67 58.81
CA GLU A 537 -25.04 -21.46 60.07
C GLU A 537 -25.33 -22.80 60.77
N ARG A 538 -25.73 -23.85 60.01
CA ARG A 538 -25.93 -25.21 60.55
C ARG A 538 -24.65 -25.89 61.00
N GLU A 539 -23.53 -25.68 60.31
CA GLU A 539 -22.23 -26.24 60.71
C GLU A 539 -21.66 -25.56 61.97
N ARG A 540 -22.11 -24.33 62.28
CA ARG A 540 -21.77 -23.60 63.52
C ARG A 540 -22.69 -23.93 64.71
N GLU A 541 -23.82 -24.59 64.50
CA GLU A 541 -24.68 -25.08 65.59
C GLU A 541 -24.02 -26.27 66.31
N PRO A 542 -23.91 -26.25 67.66
CA PRO A 542 -23.34 -27.38 68.40
C PRO A 542 -24.24 -28.61 68.30
N LYS A 543 -23.68 -29.77 67.91
CA LYS A 543 -24.40 -31.06 67.88
C LYS A 543 -24.88 -31.44 69.29
N GLY A 544 -26.16 -31.24 69.57
CA GLY A 544 -26.81 -31.61 70.83
C GLY A 544 -27.16 -33.11 70.91
N MET A 545 -27.05 -33.64 72.13
CA MET A 545 -27.21 -35.04 72.55
C MET A 545 -28.48 -35.79 72.09
N ASP A 546 -28.22 -37.07 71.80
CA ASP A 546 -29.05 -38.28 71.87
C ASP A 546 -30.47 -38.17 72.47
N ARG A 547 -31.47 -38.65 71.72
CA ARG A 547 -32.77 -39.07 72.28
C ARG A 547 -32.95 -40.55 71.98
N GLY A 548 -32.81 -41.33 73.04
CA GLY A 548 -32.95 -42.78 73.02
C GLY A 548 -34.32 -43.29 72.57
N ILE A 549 -34.28 -44.48 72.00
CA ILE A 549 -35.44 -45.35 71.81
C ILE A 549 -35.46 -46.32 72.99
N SER A 550 -36.57 -46.33 73.74
CA SER A 550 -36.94 -47.39 74.67
C SER A 550 -38.40 -47.75 74.44
N MET A 551 -38.65 -48.67 73.51
CA MET A 551 -39.28 -49.99 73.70
C MET A 551 -39.40 -50.67 72.34
#